data_AF-A0ABD7Z3Y9-F1
#
_entry.id   AF-A0ABD7Z3Y9-F1
#
_cell.length_a   1.000
_cell.length_b   1.000
_cell.length_c   1.000
_cell.angle_alpha   90.00
_cell.angle_beta   90.00
_cell.angle_gamma   90.00
#
_symmetry.space_group_name_H-M   'P 1'
#
loop_
_entity.id
_entity.type
_entity.pdbx_description
1 polymer ?
#
loop_
_entity_poly.entity_id
_entity_poly.type
_entity_poly.pdbx_seq_one_letter_code
_entity_poly.pdbx_strand_id
1 'polypeptide(L)' 'MLEVTEWSEEQIKYPVGRRDPESGFIVLFFSKNHGVVISTTERAGFNVGEISHDWVSCANSKDWEPVDITITG' A
#
# COMPACT_ATOMS: atom_id res chain seq x y z
N MET A 1 3.74 -15.04 -22.47
CA MET A 1 2.70 -14.06 -22.10
C MET A 1 2.59 -14.14 -20.59
N LEU A 2 3.06 -13.12 -19.87
CA LEU A 2 2.95 -13.09 -18.41
C LEU A 2 1.53 -12.63 -18.07
N GLU A 3 0.72 -13.54 -17.57
CA GLU A 3 -0.62 -13.24 -17.07
C GLU A 3 -0.49 -12.42 -15.79
N VAL A 4 -0.77 -11.12 -15.89
CA VAL A 4 -0.92 -10.25 -14.72
C VAL A 4 -2.27 -10.60 -14.12
N THR A 5 -2.26 -11.39 -13.06
CA THR A 5 -3.46 -11.72 -12.28
C THR A 5 -3.83 -10.51 -11.44
N GLU A 6 -4.75 -9.69 -11.95
CA GLU A 6 -5.45 -8.70 -11.12
C GLU A 6 -6.19 -9.47 -10.02
N TRP A 7 -5.86 -9.19 -8.76
CA TRP A 7 -6.55 -9.81 -7.63
C TRP A 7 -7.96 -9.26 -7.59
N SER A 8 -8.98 -10.13 -7.58
CA SER A 8 -10.35 -9.68 -7.48
C SER A 8 -10.55 -8.88 -6.18
N GLU A 9 -11.20 -7.71 -6.28
CA GLU A 9 -11.38 -6.76 -5.17
C GLU A 9 -12.02 -7.40 -3.92
N GLU A 10 -12.76 -8.51 -4.09
CA GLU A 10 -13.44 -9.25 -3.03
C GLU A 10 -12.51 -10.08 -2.11
N GLN A 11 -11.21 -10.17 -2.39
CA GLN A 11 -10.30 -11.05 -1.64
C GLN A 11 -9.33 -10.34 -0.68
N ILE A 12 -9.25 -9.01 -0.70
CA ILE A 12 -8.32 -8.27 0.17
C ILE A 12 -8.88 -8.22 1.60
N LYS A 13 -8.18 -8.87 2.53
CA LYS A 13 -8.46 -8.79 3.97
C LYS A 13 -7.60 -7.69 4.59
N TYR A 14 -8.24 -6.62 5.03
CA TYR A 14 -7.57 -5.51 5.70
C TYR A 14 -7.18 -5.85 7.14
N PRO A 15 -6.12 -5.21 7.69
CA PRO A 15 -5.26 -4.25 7.01
C PRO A 15 -4.23 -4.91 6.09
N VAL A 16 -3.80 -4.21 5.04
CA VAL A 16 -2.74 -4.70 4.12
C VAL A 16 -1.61 -3.71 3.94
N GLY A 17 -0.38 -4.23 3.96
CA GLY A 17 0.82 -3.46 3.63
C GLY A 17 1.02 -3.36 2.12
N ARG A 18 1.29 -2.15 1.65
CA ARG A 18 1.69 -1.88 0.27
C ARG A 18 2.87 -0.92 0.23
N ARG A 19 3.82 -1.21 -0.66
CA ARG A 19 4.98 -0.38 -0.95
C ARG A 19 4.85 0.23 -2.34
N ASP A 20 5.05 1.53 -2.46
CA ASP A 20 5.19 2.19 -3.75
C ASP A 20 6.55 1.82 -4.38
N PRO A 21 6.60 1.27 -5.61
CA PRO A 21 7.85 0.81 -6.23
C PRO A 21 8.78 1.96 -6.64
N GLU A 22 8.26 3.18 -6.86
CA GLU A 22 9.06 4.31 -7.33
C GLU A 22 9.81 5.01 -6.18
N SER A 23 9.08 5.37 -5.13
CA SER A 23 9.56 6.16 -3.99
C SER A 23 9.84 5.30 -2.76
N GLY A 24 9.32 4.07 -2.71
CA GLY A 24 9.62 3.11 -1.64
C GLY A 24 8.91 3.35 -0.31
N PHE A 25 7.98 4.31 -0.23
CA PHE A 25 7.17 4.49 0.98
C PHE A 25 6.17 3.35 1.14
N ILE A 26 5.77 3.11 2.39
CA ILE A 26 4.87 2.01 2.75
C ILE A 26 3.61 2.59 3.37
N VAL A 27 2.47 2.16 2.85
CA VAL A 27 1.14 2.48 3.37
C VAL A 27 0.52 1.23 3.96
N LEU A 28 -0.03 1.36 5.17
CA LEU A 28 -0.93 0.38 5.76
C LEU A 28 -2.36 0.77 5.41
N PHE A 29 -2.98 0.01 4.52
CA PHE A 29 -4.34 0.24 4.05
C PHE A 29 -5.37 -0.42 4.96
N PHE A 30 -6.46 0.30 5.23
CA PHE A 30 -7.63 -0.17 5.99
C PHE A 30 -8.89 -0.32 5.11
N SER A 31 -8.87 0.27 3.91
CA SER A 31 -9.82 0.00 2.83
C SER A 31 -9.14 0.27 1.48
N LYS A 32 -9.89 0.18 0.37
CA LYS A 32 -9.36 0.25 -1.01
C LYS A 32 -8.42 1.44 -1.24
N ASN A 33 -8.79 2.62 -0.76
CA ASN A 33 -8.09 3.90 -1.01
C ASN A 33 -7.70 4.61 0.29
N HIS A 34 -7.99 4.02 1.46
CA HIS A 34 -7.73 4.61 2.76
C HIS A 34 -6.59 3.90 3.47
N GLY A 35 -5.58 4.65 3.87
CA GLY A 35 -4.43 4.11 4.58
C GLY A 35 -3.57 5.18 5.24
N VAL A 36 -2.63 4.71 6.06
CA VAL A 36 -1.65 5.53 6.77
C VAL A 36 -0.24 5.20 6.31
N VAL A 37 0.60 6.21 6.12
CA VAL A 37 2.03 6.03 5.80
C VAL A 37 2.75 5.54 7.06
N ILE A 38 3.36 4.36 7.00
CA ILE A 38 4.08 3.75 8.13
C ILE A 38 5.60 3.75 7.96
N SER A 39 6.08 3.98 6.74
CA SER A 39 7.50 4.12 6.42
C SER A 39 7.64 5.03 5.20
N THR A 40 8.69 5.85 5.17
CA THR A 40 8.94 6.80 4.08
C THR A 40 10.41 6.77 3.69
N THR A 41 10.72 7.38 2.55
CA THR A 41 12.09 7.67 2.10
C THR A 41 12.20 9.17 1.84
N GLU A 42 13.42 9.68 1.67
CA GLU A 42 13.65 11.10 1.35
C GLU A 42 12.97 11.56 0.04
N ARG A 43 12.58 10.62 -0.83
CA ARG A 43 11.98 10.91 -2.15
C ARG A 43 10.46 10.98 -2.14
N ALA A 44 9.80 10.41 -1.14
CA ALA A 44 8.37 10.13 -1.20
C ALA A 44 7.48 11.37 -1.02
N GLY A 45 7.97 12.45 -0.41
CA GLY A 45 7.17 13.65 -0.16
C GLY A 45 6.05 13.49 0.88
N PHE A 46 5.96 12.34 1.56
CA PHE A 46 4.97 12.03 2.60
C PHE A 46 5.63 11.85 3.97
N ASN A 47 4.89 12.22 5.02
CA ASN A 47 5.34 12.01 6.40
C ASN A 47 4.81 10.69 6.98
N VAL A 48 5.59 10.06 7.85
CA VAL A 48 5.10 8.91 8.62
C VAL A 48 3.95 9.37 9.54
N GLY A 49 2.87 8.61 9.56
CA GLY A 49 1.63 8.92 10.26
C GLY A 49 0.62 9.73 9.44
N GLU A 50 0.98 10.15 8.23
CA GLU A 50 0.05 10.83 7.33
C GLU A 50 -1.06 9.88 6.86
N ILE A 51 -2.30 10.32 6.98
CA ILE A 51 -3.52 9.56 6.62
C ILE A 51 -4.10 10.17 5.35
N SER A 52 -4.44 9.33 4.38
CA SER A 52 -5.19 9.76 3.19
C SER A 52 -6.31 8.77 2.87
N HIS A 53 -7.42 9.30 2.36
CA HIS A 53 -8.60 8.56 1.92
C HIS A 53 -8.70 8.42 0.40
N ASP A 54 -7.74 9.00 -0.33
CA ASP A 54 -7.77 9.18 -1.78
C ASP A 54 -6.56 8.55 -2.48
N TRP A 55 -5.92 7.55 -1.85
CA TRP A 55 -4.84 6.79 -2.50
C TRP A 55 -5.34 6.08 -3.76
N VAL A 56 -4.44 5.77 -4.70
CA VAL A 56 -4.72 4.77 -5.72
C VAL A 56 -5.05 3.45 -5.03
N SER A 57 -6.02 2.70 -5.58
CA SER A 57 -6.49 1.43 -5.02
C SER A 57 -5.33 0.51 -4.61
N CYS A 58 -5.32 0.01 -3.38
CA CYS A 58 -4.31 -0.94 -2.89
C CYS A 58 -4.31 -2.29 -3.62
N ALA A 59 -5.31 -2.55 -4.46
CA ALA A 59 -5.38 -3.71 -5.36
C ALA A 59 -4.60 -3.49 -6.67
N ASN A 60 -4.23 -2.24 -6.99
CA ASN A 60 -3.52 -1.93 -8.23
C ASN A 60 -2.04 -2.34 -8.11
N SER A 61 -1.71 -3.47 -8.73
CA SER A 61 -0.36 -4.05 -8.72
C SER A 61 0.68 -3.26 -9.52
N LYS A 62 0.27 -2.21 -10.26
CA LYS A 62 1.21 -1.33 -10.98
C LYS A 62 1.79 -0.25 -10.06
N ASP A 63 0.97 0.24 -9.15
CA ASP A 63 1.34 1.30 -8.21
C ASP A 63 1.77 0.74 -6.85
N TRP A 64 1.45 -0.53 -6.56
CA TRP A 64 1.70 -1.12 -5.25
C TRP A 64 2.28 -2.52 -5.32
N GLU A 65 3.35 -2.73 -4.56
CA GLU A 65 3.90 -4.04 -4.26
C GLU A 65 3.42 -4.52 -2.88
N PRO A 66 3.03 -5.80 -2.71
CA PRO A 66 2.68 -6.32 -1.40
C PRO A 66 3.89 -6.36 -0.47
N VAL A 67 3.70 -6.00 0.80
CA VAL A 67 4.73 -6.13 1.84
C VAL A 67 4.16 -6.73 3.11
N ASP A 68 4.91 -7.65 3.72
CA ASP A 68 4.58 -8.22 5.02
C ASP A 68 4.97 -7.26 6.14
N ILE A 69 4.03 -7.01 7.04
CA ILE A 69 4.24 -6.12 8.20
C ILE A 69 4.09 -6.94 9.46
N THR A 70 5.11 -6.91 10.32
CA THR A 70 5.05 -7.50 11.65
C THR A 70 4.86 -6.39 12.68
N ILE A 71 3.81 -6.47 13.49
CA ILE A 71 3.54 -5.56 14.60
C ILE A 71 3.96 -6.25 15.90
N THR A 72 4.81 -5.60 16.69
CA THR A 72 5.30 -6.11 17.99
C THR A 72 5.02 -5.10 19.09
N GLY A 73 4.97 -5.56 20.34
CA GLY A 73 4.74 -4.75 21.53
C GLY A 73 5.47 -5.32 22.74
#